data_AF-A0A924FFP2-F1
#
_entry.id   AF-A0A924FFP2-F1
#
_cell.length_a   1.000
_cell.length_b   1.000
_cell.length_c   1.000
_cell.angle_alpha   90.00
_cell.angle_beta   90.00
_cell.angle_gamma   90.00
#
_symmetry.space_group_name_H-M   'P 1'
#
loop_
_entity.id
_entity.type
_entity.pdbx_description
1 polymer ?
#
loop_
_entity_poly.entity_id
_entity_poly.type
_entity_poly.pdbx_seq_one_letter_code
_entity_poly.pdbx_strand_id
1 'polypeptide(L)'
;MTLLNNTTVRTTLLVFLLLPAAGWTSTDRTGDQILGKWLFPAKGSSVEIYRNGDQYSARIADVATRGVQEFGITKDKLLMKDLTFDGKTWSGGTLIHPRNGMNFDVELHLRDSKTLEARVSKGFRFIGKEFVLTRPEITQ
;
A
#
# COMPACT_ATOMS: atom_id res chain seq x y z
N MET A 1 -61.71 41.41 28.90
CA MET A 1 -60.81 40.24 29.06
C MET A 1 -61.41 39.16 28.18
N THR A 2 -60.82 38.73 27.07
CA THR A 2 -59.41 38.35 26.85
C THR A 2 -59.04 38.55 25.37
N LEU A 3 -57.73 38.68 25.13
CA LEU A 3 -57.08 39.17 23.90
C LEU A 3 -56.99 38.11 22.78
N LEU A 4 -56.95 38.64 21.55
CA LEU A 4 -56.26 38.25 20.30
C LEU A 4 -55.58 36.85 20.21
N ASN A 5 -55.53 36.29 18.99
CA ASN A 5 -54.25 36.06 18.28
C ASN A 5 -54.47 35.41 16.90
N ASN A 6 -54.17 36.18 15.85
CA ASN A 6 -53.93 35.70 14.50
C ASN A 6 -52.42 35.53 14.34
N THR A 7 -51.94 34.32 14.08
CA THR A 7 -50.52 34.08 13.75
C THR A 7 -50.41 33.37 12.42
N THR A 8 -50.06 34.19 11.43
CA THR A 8 -49.60 33.84 10.08
C THR A 8 -48.50 32.78 10.13
N VAL A 9 -48.76 31.60 9.57
CA VAL A 9 -47.72 30.58 9.36
C VAL A 9 -46.93 30.98 8.11
N ARG A 10 -45.77 31.61 8.30
CA ARG A 10 -44.75 31.77 7.25
C ARG A 10 -43.93 30.47 7.20
N THR A 11 -44.28 29.57 6.29
CA THR A 11 -43.49 28.36 6.05
C THR A 11 -42.29 28.71 5.18
N THR A 12 -41.13 28.87 5.81
CA THR A 12 -39.83 29.06 5.15
C THR A 12 -39.46 27.80 4.35
N LEU A 13 -39.24 27.95 3.04
CA LEU A 13 -38.77 26.90 2.15
C LEU A 13 -37.32 26.53 2.51
N LEU A 14 -37.13 25.34 3.06
CA LEU A 14 -35.81 24.80 3.42
C LEU A 14 -35.15 24.25 2.15
N VAL A 15 -34.30 25.07 1.52
CA VAL A 15 -33.45 24.64 0.40
C VAL A 15 -32.38 23.71 0.97
N PHE A 16 -32.60 22.40 0.82
CA PHE A 16 -31.59 21.38 1.12
C PHE A 16 -30.53 21.45 0.02
N LEU A 17 -29.46 22.20 0.29
CA LEU A 17 -28.28 22.29 -0.55
C LEU A 17 -27.61 20.89 -0.57
N LEU A 18 -27.91 20.09 -1.59
CA LEU A 18 -27.16 18.88 -1.93
C LEU A 18 -25.75 19.32 -2.37
N LEU A 19 -24.86 19.46 -1.39
CA LEU A 19 -23.41 19.52 -1.62
C LEU A 19 -23.00 18.12 -2.07
N PRO A 20 -22.57 17.90 -3.33
CA PRO A 20 -21.78 16.71 -3.61
C PRO A 20 -20.50 16.87 -2.79
N ALA A 21 -20.33 16.03 -1.77
CA ALA A 21 -19.02 15.75 -1.21
C ALA A 21 -18.22 15.07 -2.32
N ALA A 22 -17.66 15.88 -3.23
CA ALA A 22 -16.58 15.45 -4.09
C ALA A 22 -15.43 15.16 -3.15
N GLY A 23 -15.38 13.92 -2.64
CA GLY A 23 -14.24 13.42 -1.90
C GLY A 23 -13.02 13.64 -2.77
N TRP A 24 -12.17 14.55 -2.36
CA TRP A 24 -10.88 14.76 -3.01
C TRP A 24 -10.05 13.52 -2.76
N THR A 25 -10.15 12.53 -3.65
CA THR A 25 -9.09 11.53 -3.78
C THR A 25 -7.93 12.22 -4.48
N SER A 26 -7.09 12.89 -3.70
CA SER A 26 -5.73 13.18 -4.14
C SER A 26 -5.02 11.82 -4.25
N THR A 27 -5.13 11.20 -5.43
CA THR A 27 -4.23 10.11 -5.79
C THR A 27 -2.84 10.71 -5.87
N ASP A 28 -2.08 10.55 -4.79
CA ASP A 28 -0.71 10.98 -4.73
C ASP A 28 0.10 10.14 -5.72
N ARG A 29 0.29 10.66 -6.93
CA ARG A 29 1.02 9.99 -8.02
C ARG A 29 2.45 9.67 -7.64
N THR A 30 2.98 10.27 -6.58
CA THR A 30 4.30 9.95 -6.04
C THR A 30 4.31 8.61 -5.29
N GLY A 31 3.23 8.27 -4.58
CA GLY A 31 3.06 6.97 -3.93
C GLY A 31 2.96 5.81 -4.93
N ASP A 32 2.43 6.06 -6.12
CA ASP A 32 2.26 5.05 -7.17
C ASP A 32 3.58 4.69 -7.88
N GLN A 33 4.71 5.33 -7.55
CA GLN A 33 6.02 5.07 -8.17
C GLN A 33 6.56 3.65 -7.95
N ILE A 34 6.09 2.97 -6.89
CA ILE A 34 6.50 1.58 -6.60
C ILE A 34 5.65 0.54 -7.32
N LEU A 35 4.60 0.92 -8.05
CA LEU A 35 3.72 -0.06 -8.71
C LEU A 35 4.46 -0.89 -9.76
N GLY A 36 4.03 -2.13 -9.94
CA GLY A 36 4.55 -3.06 -10.93
C GLY A 36 5.63 -3.99 -10.38
N LYS A 37 6.44 -4.53 -11.29
CA LYS A 37 7.34 -5.65 -11.01
C LYS A 37 8.69 -5.19 -10.46
N TRP A 38 9.21 -5.96 -9.51
CA TRP A 38 10.49 -5.76 -8.83
C TRP A 38 11.20 -7.11 -8.62
N LEU A 39 12.47 -7.17 -9.02
CA LEU A 39 13.33 -8.34 -8.90
C LEU A 39 13.94 -8.42 -7.51
N PHE A 40 13.86 -9.57 -6.86
CA PHE A 40 14.63 -9.84 -5.66
C PHE A 40 16.08 -10.19 -6.02
N PRO A 41 17.06 -9.90 -5.14
CA PRO A 41 18.47 -10.22 -5.37
C PRO A 41 18.72 -11.74 -5.50
N ALA A 42 17.76 -12.58 -5.08
CA ALA A 42 17.72 -14.01 -5.36
C ALA A 42 17.41 -14.27 -6.84
N LYS A 43 18.45 -14.17 -7.68
CA LYS A 43 18.47 -14.28 -9.16
C LYS A 43 17.29 -15.06 -9.76
N GLY A 44 16.16 -14.38 -9.99
CA GLY A 44 15.01 -14.88 -10.75
C GLY A 44 13.66 -14.93 -10.01
N SER A 45 13.60 -14.64 -8.70
CA SER A 45 12.29 -14.40 -8.06
C SER A 45 11.94 -12.92 -8.14
N SER A 46 10.65 -12.61 -8.25
CA SER A 46 10.17 -11.23 -8.33
C SER A 46 8.87 -11.06 -7.56
N VAL A 47 8.56 -9.82 -7.22
CA VAL A 47 7.27 -9.43 -6.69
C VAL A 47 6.62 -8.41 -7.61
N GLU A 48 5.30 -8.41 -7.59
CA GLU A 48 4.51 -7.35 -8.16
C GLU A 48 3.85 -6.58 -7.03
N ILE A 49 4.11 -5.28 -6.99
CA ILE A 49 3.48 -4.34 -6.08
C ILE A 49 2.26 -3.74 -6.79
N TYR A 50 1.13 -3.77 -6.12
CA TYR A 50 -0.14 -3.27 -6.61
C TYR A 50 -0.86 -2.46 -5.53
N ARG A 51 -1.74 -1.57 -5.96
CA ARG A 51 -2.55 -0.75 -5.07
C ARG A 51 -3.82 -1.49 -4.66
N ASN A 52 -4.18 -1.39 -3.39
CA ASN A 52 -5.41 -1.90 -2.80
C ASN A 52 -6.08 -0.78 -1.99
N GLY A 53 -7.00 -0.05 -2.63
CA GLY A 53 -7.57 1.18 -2.06
C GLY A 53 -6.50 2.26 -1.87
N ASP A 54 -6.31 2.72 -0.64
CA ASP A 54 -5.31 3.72 -0.27
C ASP A 54 -3.98 3.11 0.21
N GLN A 55 -3.87 1.79 0.18
CA GLN A 55 -2.70 1.04 0.62
C GLN A 55 -2.06 0.29 -0.55
N TYR A 56 -0.86 -0.22 -0.31
CA TYR A 56 -0.08 -1.00 -1.26
C TYR A 56 0.12 -2.41 -0.73
N SER A 57 0.12 -3.38 -1.64
CA SER A 57 0.35 -4.79 -1.34
C SER A 57 1.29 -5.37 -2.39
N ALA A 58 1.95 -6.47 -2.05
CA ALA A 58 2.84 -7.16 -2.95
C ALA A 58 2.56 -8.66 -2.95
N ARG A 59 2.57 -9.25 -4.13
CA ARG A 59 2.49 -10.69 -4.35
C ARG A 59 3.73 -11.20 -5.06
N ILE A 60 4.01 -12.49 -4.89
CA ILE A 60 5.10 -13.17 -5.61
C ILE A 60 4.71 -13.31 -7.09
N ALA A 61 5.50 -12.74 -8.00
CA ALA A 61 5.24 -12.72 -9.43
C ALA A 61 5.99 -13.84 -10.18
N ASP A 62 7.30 -13.95 -9.98
CA ASP A 62 8.11 -15.07 -10.48
C ASP A 62 8.77 -15.82 -9.32
N VAL A 63 9.01 -17.11 -9.55
CA VAL A 63 9.62 -18.00 -8.57
C VAL A 63 10.80 -18.71 -9.20
N ALA A 64 12.00 -18.41 -8.73
CA ALA A 64 13.19 -19.20 -9.06
C ALA A 64 13.33 -20.39 -8.10
N THR A 65 13.97 -21.46 -8.55
CA THR A 65 14.22 -22.68 -7.76
C THR A 65 14.85 -22.38 -6.39
N ARG A 66 15.81 -21.46 -6.33
CA ARG A 66 16.43 -21.03 -5.07
C ARG A 66 15.47 -20.28 -4.14
N GLY A 67 14.54 -19.49 -4.70
CA GLY A 67 13.51 -18.81 -3.91
C GLY A 67 12.56 -19.78 -3.21
N VAL A 68 12.21 -20.89 -3.88
CA VAL A 68 11.45 -21.99 -3.26
C VAL A 68 12.26 -22.62 -2.13
N GLN A 69 13.52 -22.99 -2.41
CA GLN A 69 14.36 -23.74 -1.47
C GLN A 69 14.72 -22.93 -0.22
N GLU A 70 15.04 -21.65 -0.34
CA GLU A 70 15.45 -20.79 0.77
C GLU A 70 14.23 -20.24 1.53
N PHE A 71 13.26 -19.65 0.82
CA PHE A 71 12.20 -18.85 1.45
C PHE A 71 10.81 -19.49 1.40
N GLY A 72 10.64 -20.63 0.70
CA GLY A 72 9.34 -21.29 0.53
C GLY A 72 8.38 -20.48 -0.35
N ILE A 73 8.92 -19.68 -1.28
CA ILE A 73 8.15 -18.79 -2.16
C ILE A 73 7.26 -19.62 -3.09
N THR A 74 5.98 -19.23 -3.19
CA THR A 74 5.00 -19.79 -4.13
C THR A 74 4.38 -18.67 -4.94
N LYS A 75 4.19 -18.87 -6.24
CA LYS A 75 3.63 -17.86 -7.14
C LYS A 75 2.26 -17.39 -6.64
N ASP A 76 1.95 -16.11 -6.87
CA ASP A 76 0.68 -15.45 -6.57
C ASP A 76 0.30 -15.38 -5.08
N LYS A 77 1.17 -15.83 -4.18
CA LYS A 77 0.95 -15.63 -2.74
C LYS A 77 1.23 -14.17 -2.34
N LEU A 78 0.38 -13.66 -1.46
CA LEU A 78 0.57 -12.39 -0.77
C LEU A 78 1.85 -12.44 0.07
N LEU A 79 2.74 -11.47 -0.16
CA LEU A 79 4.01 -11.35 0.55
C LEU A 79 4.02 -10.12 1.46
N MET A 80 3.50 -8.99 1.00
CA MET A 80 3.45 -7.74 1.77
C MET A 80 2.05 -7.14 1.69
N LYS A 81 1.57 -6.55 2.78
CA LYS A 81 0.28 -5.87 2.84
C LYS A 81 0.31 -4.65 3.75
N ASP A 82 -0.72 -3.82 3.64
CA ASP A 82 -1.02 -2.67 4.50
C ASP A 82 0.03 -1.55 4.49
N LEU A 83 0.85 -1.48 3.42
CA LEU A 83 1.83 -0.42 3.23
C LEU A 83 1.11 0.90 2.92
N THR A 84 1.42 1.96 3.65
CA THR A 84 0.85 3.30 3.45
C THR A 84 1.96 4.28 3.09
N PHE A 85 1.74 5.09 2.06
CA PHE A 85 2.70 6.11 1.65
C PHE A 85 2.57 7.35 2.54
N ASP A 86 3.67 7.80 3.15
CA ASP A 86 3.71 8.96 4.05
C ASP A 86 4.25 10.25 3.39
N GLY A 87 4.43 10.23 2.07
CA GLY A 87 5.08 11.30 1.30
C GLY A 87 6.54 11.02 0.96
N LYS A 88 7.17 10.02 1.61
CA LYS A 88 8.57 9.65 1.38
C LYS A 88 8.81 8.14 1.36
N THR A 89 8.17 7.42 2.26
CA THR A 89 8.33 5.98 2.46
C THR A 89 6.97 5.29 2.44
N TRP A 90 6.98 3.98 2.19
CA TRP A 90 5.80 3.14 2.37
C TRP A 90 5.99 2.34 3.64
N SER A 91 5.31 2.74 4.71
CA SER A 91 5.52 2.22 6.07
C SER A 91 4.23 1.59 6.63
N GLY A 92 4.34 1.01 7.84
CA GLY A 92 3.22 0.32 8.50
C GLY A 92 2.87 -1.05 7.90
N GLY A 93 3.66 -1.52 6.92
CA GLY A 93 3.40 -2.75 6.21
C GLY A 93 3.71 -4.01 7.03
N THR A 94 3.03 -5.10 6.69
CA THR A 94 3.33 -6.45 7.18
C THR A 94 3.89 -7.32 6.05
N LEU A 95 5.06 -7.92 6.26
CA LEU A 95 5.58 -9.00 5.45
C LEU A 95 5.19 -10.35 6.04
N ILE A 96 4.58 -11.20 5.22
CA ILE A 96 4.17 -12.56 5.56
C ILE A 96 5.23 -13.52 5.01
N HIS A 97 5.96 -14.19 5.89
CA HIS A 97 7.01 -15.11 5.46
C HIS A 97 6.40 -16.31 4.69
N PRO A 98 6.81 -16.56 3.43
CA PRO A 98 6.10 -17.49 2.54
C PRO A 98 6.04 -18.95 3.05
N ARG A 99 7.12 -19.41 3.71
CA ARG A 99 7.21 -20.78 4.24
C ARG A 99 6.32 -21.06 5.45
N ASN A 100 6.34 -20.18 6.46
CA ASN A 100 5.79 -20.47 7.78
C ASN A 100 4.67 -19.51 8.20
N GLY A 101 4.34 -18.51 7.38
CA GLY A 101 3.28 -17.54 7.65
C GLY A 101 3.60 -16.55 8.76
N MET A 102 4.84 -16.51 9.27
CA MET A 102 5.22 -15.54 10.29
C MET A 102 5.17 -14.11 9.75
N ASN A 103 4.58 -13.22 10.53
CA ASN A 103 4.50 -11.80 10.20
C ASN A 103 5.74 -11.04 10.70
N PHE A 104 6.18 -10.11 9.88
CA PHE A 104 7.27 -9.18 10.14
C PHE A 104 6.83 -7.77 9.73
N ASP A 105 7.40 -6.76 10.36
CA ASP A 105 7.18 -5.39 9.93
C ASP A 105 8.00 -5.14 8.66
N VAL A 106 7.45 -4.41 7.69
CA VAL A 106 8.15 -4.02 6.48
C VAL A 106 7.92 -2.56 6.12
N GLU A 107 8.99 -1.92 5.70
CA GLU A 107 9.00 -0.55 5.20
C GLU A 107 9.75 -0.51 3.87
N LEU A 108 9.23 0.25 2.90
CA LEU A 108 9.83 0.42 1.58
C LEU A 108 10.36 1.83 1.38
N HIS A 109 11.57 1.93 0.82
CA HIS A 109 12.24 3.18 0.49
C HIS A 109 12.65 3.15 -0.98
N LEU A 110 12.08 4.04 -1.78
CA LEU A 110 12.49 4.18 -3.18
C LEU A 110 13.75 5.05 -3.23
N ARG A 111 14.93 4.44 -3.43
CA ARG A 111 16.19 5.18 -3.53
C ARG A 111 16.28 5.95 -4.83
N ASP A 112 15.84 5.34 -5.92
CA ASP A 112 15.73 5.93 -7.25
C ASP A 112 14.68 5.17 -8.08
N SER A 113 14.42 5.60 -9.32
CA SER A 113 13.41 5.00 -10.20
C SER A 113 13.55 3.49 -10.47
N LYS A 114 14.73 2.91 -10.20
CA LYS A 114 15.08 1.51 -10.46
C LYS A 114 15.45 0.72 -9.21
N THR A 115 15.61 1.38 -8.07
CA THR A 115 16.11 0.77 -6.83
C THR A 115 15.12 0.98 -5.68
N LEU A 116 14.54 -0.12 -5.22
CA LEU A 116 13.61 -0.14 -4.09
C LEU A 116 14.20 -0.96 -2.95
N GLU A 117 14.22 -0.40 -1.76
CA GLU A 117 14.71 -1.09 -0.57
C GLU A 117 13.57 -1.50 0.32
N ALA A 118 13.62 -2.75 0.78
CA ALA A 118 12.69 -3.30 1.75
C ALA A 118 13.44 -3.57 3.06
N ARG A 119 13.08 -2.84 4.11
CA ARG A 119 13.58 -3.07 5.46
C ARG A 119 12.56 -3.93 6.20
N VAL A 120 12.99 -5.11 6.65
CA VAL A 120 12.16 -6.09 7.35
C VAL A 120 12.63 -6.24 8.79
N SER A 121 11.75 -6.03 9.76
CA SER A 121 12.07 -6.09 11.20
C SER A 121 11.03 -6.90 11.99
N LYS A 122 11.33 -7.15 13.28
CA LYS A 122 10.40 -7.84 14.18
C LYS A 122 10.14 -6.98 15.42
N GLY A 123 9.04 -6.23 15.40
CA GLY A 123 8.63 -5.31 16.46
C GLY A 123 9.55 -4.10 16.59
N PHE A 124 9.57 -3.47 17.78
CA PHE A 124 10.36 -2.25 18.08
C PHE A 124 11.89 -2.43 18.09
N ARG A 125 12.41 -3.59 17.65
CA ARG A 125 13.84 -3.85 17.60
C ARG A 125 14.40 -3.30 16.29
N PHE A 126 15.25 -2.28 16.38
CA PHE A 126 15.96 -1.63 15.27
C PHE A 126 16.93 -2.53 14.48
N ILE A 127 16.96 -3.84 14.75
CA ILE A 127 17.74 -4.83 13.99
C ILE A 127 16.81 -5.44 12.94
N GLY A 128 16.84 -4.86 11.74
CA GLY A 128 16.14 -5.36 10.57
C GLY A 128 17.10 -5.95 9.54
N LYS A 129 16.57 -6.76 8.62
CA LYS A 129 17.26 -7.15 7.38
C LYS A 129 16.82 -6.22 6.27
N GLU A 130 17.74 -5.84 5.41
CA GLU A 130 17.47 -4.99 4.25
C GLU A 130 17.62 -5.81 2.97
N PHE A 131 16.67 -5.63 2.05
CA PHE A 131 16.68 -6.24 0.75
C PHE A 131 16.61 -5.15 -0.31
N VAL A 132 17.50 -5.20 -1.29
CA VAL A 132 17.49 -4.28 -2.42
C VAL A 132 16.83 -4.98 -3.60
N LEU A 133 15.69 -4.45 -4.03
CA LEU A 133 14.96 -4.91 -5.21
C LEU A 133 15.21 -3.97 -6.38
N THR A 134 15.26 -4.53 -7.59
CA THR A 134 15.51 -3.76 -8.81
C THR A 134 14.39 -3.87 -9.82
N ARG A 135 14.19 -2.83 -10.64
CA ARG A 135 13.29 -2.95 -11.80
C ARG A 135 13.85 -3.97 -12.80
N PRO A 136 12.99 -4.80 -13.44
CA PRO A 136 13.44 -5.66 -14.52
C PRO A 136 13.88 -4.80 -15.72
N GLU A 137 15.01 -5.18 -16.33
CA GLU A 137 15.44 -4.58 -17.59
C GLU A 137 14.42 -4.94 -18.68
N ILE A 138 13.90 -3.94 -19.39
CA ILE A 138 13.02 -4.17 -20.53
C ILE A 138 13.91 -4.69 -21.66
N THR A 139 13.87 -5.99 -21.93
CA THR A 139 14.46 -6.53 -23.17
C THR A 139 13.47 -6.22 -24.29
N GLN A 140 13.87 -5.34 -25.21
CA GLN A 140 13.13 -5.05 -26.45
C GLN A 140 13.26 -6.21 -27.44
#